data_AF-A0A845XRQ4-F1
#
_entry.id   AF-A0A845XRQ4-F1
#
_cell.length_a   1.000
_cell.length_b   1.000
_cell.length_c   1.000
_cell.angle_alpha   90.00
_cell.angle_beta   90.00
_cell.angle_gamma   90.00
#
_symmetry.space_group_name_H-M   'P 1'
#
loop_
_entity.id
_entity.type
_entity.pdbx_description
1 polymer ?
#
loop_
_entity_poly.entity_id
_entity_poly.type
_entity_poly.pdbx_seq_one_letter_code
_entity_poly.pdbx_strand_id
1 'polypeptide(L)'
;MTPEWEALIVGINRYPEYTNFNDLTVAALDGENVAQRLEQYGYEPFRIQDLPLGLTQKGAGELSSTGLVKLEELREAVANLFNPPPPNQPPETGLFFFSGHGCRQEVDGQQDVFLVTSDAFPDVGIYGYPLRELGQQIATSPVKQVVIWLDCCYSGELLSLLPFIPTDKAYCLITATRS
;
A
#
# COMPACT_ATOMS: atom_id res chain seq x y z
N MET A 1 -3.59 16.97 -18.49
CA MET A 1 -2.53 16.03 -18.90
C MET A 1 -2.79 14.78 -18.08
N THR A 2 -2.86 13.60 -18.69
CA THR A 2 -2.86 12.33 -17.96
C THR A 2 -1.55 12.26 -17.18
N PRO A 3 -1.56 11.95 -15.88
CA PRO A 3 -0.31 11.66 -15.18
C PRO A 3 0.31 10.42 -15.83
N GLU A 4 1.55 10.55 -16.32
CA GLU A 4 2.28 9.41 -16.90
C GLU A 4 2.50 8.31 -15.84
N TRP A 5 2.50 8.67 -14.57
CA TRP A 5 2.63 7.72 -13.49
C TRP A 5 2.14 8.34 -12.17
N GLU A 6 1.72 7.50 -11.24
CA GLU A 6 1.38 7.86 -9.86
C GLU A 6 1.96 6.82 -8.90
N ALA A 7 2.29 7.24 -7.67
CA ALA A 7 2.87 6.37 -6.66
C ALA A 7 2.19 6.56 -5.31
N LEU A 8 1.70 5.48 -4.72
CA LEU A 8 1.23 5.37 -3.34
C LEU A 8 2.34 4.79 -2.46
N ILE A 9 2.81 5.56 -1.49
CA ILE A 9 3.91 5.18 -0.60
C ILE A 9 3.42 5.12 0.84
N VAL A 10 3.37 3.93 1.41
CA VAL A 10 2.83 3.68 2.76
C VAL A 10 3.91 3.10 3.66
N GLY A 11 4.16 3.75 4.79
CA GLY A 11 5.06 3.26 5.84
C GLY A 11 4.38 3.37 7.19
N ILE A 12 4.08 2.25 7.83
CA ILE A 12 3.34 2.22 9.11
C ILE A 12 4.32 1.97 10.25
N ASN A 13 4.51 2.97 11.10
CA ASN A 13 5.40 2.87 12.26
C ASN A 13 4.70 2.62 13.58
N ARG A 14 3.38 2.88 13.67
CA ARG A 14 2.65 2.81 14.92
C ARG A 14 1.52 1.80 14.89
N TYR A 15 1.55 0.92 15.88
CA TYR A 15 0.62 -0.16 16.11
C TYR A 15 0.15 -0.06 17.57
N PRO A 16 -1.06 0.47 17.82
CA PRO A 16 -1.63 0.51 19.16
C PRO A 16 -1.59 -0.86 19.86
N GLU A 17 -1.48 -0.86 21.18
CA GLU A 17 -1.29 -2.08 21.98
C GLU A 17 -2.33 -3.18 21.68
N TYR A 18 -3.58 -2.80 21.42
CA TYR A 18 -4.66 -3.74 21.08
C TYR A 18 -4.45 -4.52 19.77
N THR A 19 -3.54 -4.07 18.92
CA THR A 19 -3.20 -4.75 17.66
C THR A 19 -2.36 -6.00 17.91
N ASN A 20 -1.70 -6.13 19.07
CA ASN A 20 -0.66 -7.13 19.37
C ASN A 20 0.60 -7.05 18.47
N PHE A 21 0.76 -5.99 17.67
CA PHE A 21 1.95 -5.73 16.89
C PHE A 21 2.81 -4.64 17.56
N ASN A 22 4.13 -4.78 17.45
CA ASN A 22 5.05 -3.76 17.96
C ASN A 22 5.20 -2.61 16.95
N ASP A 23 5.44 -1.40 17.44
CA ASP A 23 5.83 -0.26 16.60
C ASP A 23 7.08 -0.57 15.74
N LEU A 24 7.09 -0.04 14.50
CA LEU A 24 8.16 -0.21 13.51
C LEU A 24 8.77 1.15 13.16
N THR A 25 9.79 1.58 13.91
CA THR A 25 10.39 2.92 13.73
C THR A 25 11.01 3.15 12.35
N VAL A 26 11.38 2.09 11.63
CA VAL A 26 12.07 2.17 10.33
C VAL A 26 11.09 2.28 9.16
N ALA A 27 9.88 1.74 9.27
CA ALA A 27 8.95 1.62 8.14
C ALA A 27 8.51 2.99 7.58
N ALA A 28 8.23 3.96 8.45
CA ALA A 28 7.91 5.32 8.03
C ALA A 28 9.12 6.02 7.37
N LEU A 29 10.33 5.76 7.86
CA LEU A 29 11.57 6.30 7.29
C LEU A 29 11.87 5.68 5.92
N ASP A 30 11.60 4.38 5.72
CA ASP A 30 11.73 3.73 4.42
C ASP A 30 10.78 4.35 3.39
N GLY A 31 9.51 4.55 3.78
CA GLY A 31 8.54 5.25 2.94
C GLY A 31 8.99 6.67 2.57
N GLU A 32 9.49 7.44 3.55
CA GLU A 32 10.02 8.78 3.29
C GLU A 32 11.21 8.76 2.33
N ASN A 33 12.16 7.85 2.53
CA ASN A 33 13.32 7.70 1.66
C ASN A 33 12.91 7.34 0.23
N VAL A 34 11.97 6.41 0.05
CA VAL A 34 11.44 6.05 -1.28
C VAL A 34 10.76 7.26 -1.93
N ALA A 35 9.89 7.97 -1.20
CA ALA A 35 9.21 9.15 -1.72
C ALA A 35 10.19 10.25 -2.17
N GLN A 36 11.18 10.57 -1.34
CA GLN A 36 12.22 11.56 -1.69
C GLN A 36 13.04 11.14 -2.92
N ARG A 37 13.33 9.84 -3.07
CA ARG A 37 14.05 9.32 -4.24
C ARG A 37 13.22 9.43 -5.51
N LEU A 38 11.93 9.08 -5.45
CA LEU A 38 11.03 9.24 -6.58
C LEU A 38 11.00 10.72 -7.03
N GLU A 39 10.79 11.65 -6.10
CA GLU A 39 10.77 13.10 -6.42
C GLU A 39 12.06 13.57 -7.12
N GLN A 40 13.23 13.08 -6.70
CA GLN A 40 14.51 13.40 -7.36
C GLN A 40 14.57 12.97 -8.83
N TYR A 41 13.84 11.92 -9.20
CA TYR A 41 13.77 11.44 -10.58
C TYR A 41 12.64 12.10 -11.40
N GLY A 42 12.00 13.14 -10.86
CA GLY A 42 10.92 13.87 -11.54
C GLY A 42 9.55 13.26 -11.34
N TYR A 43 9.40 12.43 -10.31
CA TYR A 43 8.15 11.77 -9.99
C TYR A 43 7.33 12.63 -8.98
N GLU A 44 6.24 13.30 -9.39
CA GLU A 44 5.03 13.82 -8.65
C GLU A 44 4.15 12.75 -7.95
N PRO A 45 4.37 12.43 -6.66
CA PRO A 45 3.76 11.26 -6.00
C PRO A 45 2.29 11.47 -5.60
N PHE A 46 1.50 10.39 -5.53
CA PHE A 46 0.20 10.35 -4.83
C PHE A 46 0.45 9.92 -3.38
N ARG A 47 0.86 10.87 -2.53
CA ARG A 47 1.28 10.55 -1.15
C ARG A 47 0.06 10.23 -0.27
N ILE A 48 -0.01 9.01 0.28
CA ILE A 48 -0.66 8.80 1.58
C ILE A 48 0.39 8.34 2.58
N GLN A 49 0.86 9.32 3.35
CA GLN A 49 1.66 9.16 4.55
C GLN A 49 0.81 9.71 5.70
N ASP A 50 0.55 8.93 6.74
CA ASP A 50 -0.05 9.46 7.96
C ASP A 50 0.73 8.90 9.16
N LEU A 51 1.66 9.56 9.89
CA LEU A 51 2.38 10.83 10.09
C LEU A 51 3.37 10.52 11.29
N PRO A 52 4.40 11.29 11.70
CA PRO A 52 4.73 12.67 11.39
C PRO A 52 6.11 12.81 10.70
N LEU A 53 6.13 13.53 9.59
CA LEU A 53 7.04 14.66 9.39
C LEU A 53 6.55 15.39 8.13
N GLY A 54 6.30 16.68 8.31
CA GLY A 54 5.69 17.50 7.28
C GLY A 54 6.52 17.52 6.01
N LEU A 55 5.98 16.94 4.94
CA LEU A 55 6.30 17.33 3.59
C LEU A 55 4.96 17.56 2.88
N THR A 56 4.69 18.86 2.75
CA THR A 56 3.60 19.51 2.05
C THR A 56 3.34 18.92 0.66
N GLN A 57 2.08 18.56 0.37
CA GLN A 57 1.50 18.92 -0.92
C GLN A 57 0.49 20.07 -0.72
N LYS A 58 0.54 20.97 -1.69
CA LYS A 58 -0.14 22.26 -1.72
C LYS A 58 -1.63 22.02 -2.00
N GLY A 59 -2.42 21.78 -0.97
CA GLY A 59 -3.88 21.62 -1.08
C GLY A 59 -4.53 21.48 0.29
N ALA A 60 -5.52 22.31 0.57
CA ALA A 60 -6.04 22.58 1.91
C ALA A 60 -6.79 21.41 2.57
N GLY A 61 -6.41 21.10 3.81
CA GLY A 61 -7.15 20.23 4.73
C GLY A 61 -6.26 19.79 5.88
N GLU A 62 -6.45 20.36 7.07
CA GLU A 62 -5.76 19.94 8.31
C GLU A 62 -6.12 18.47 8.64
N LEU A 63 -5.21 17.53 8.39
CA LEU A 63 -5.32 16.13 8.83
C LEU A 63 -4.53 15.94 10.14
N SER A 64 -5.17 15.31 11.12
CA SER A 64 -4.67 15.18 12.50
C SER A 64 -3.51 14.19 12.62
N SER A 65 -2.45 14.59 13.31
CA SER A 65 -1.10 14.01 13.30
C SER A 65 -0.87 12.78 14.21
N THR A 66 -1.60 11.68 14.08
CA THR A 66 -1.45 10.54 15.02
C THR A 66 -0.49 9.42 14.62
N GLY A 67 -0.10 9.33 13.35
CA GLY A 67 0.79 8.26 12.88
C GLY A 67 0.15 6.90 12.65
N LEU A 68 -1.15 6.89 12.39
CA LEU A 68 -1.94 5.68 12.27
C LEU A 68 -2.48 5.62 10.84
N VAL A 69 -2.32 4.47 10.19
CA VAL A 69 -2.94 4.21 8.88
C VAL A 69 -4.03 3.18 9.08
N LYS A 70 -5.28 3.54 8.80
CA LYS A 70 -6.42 2.65 8.97
C LYS A 70 -6.68 1.80 7.73
N LEU A 71 -7.40 0.71 7.90
CA LEU A 71 -7.78 -0.20 6.83
C LEU A 71 -8.54 0.51 5.71
N GLU A 72 -9.57 1.28 6.05
CA GLU A 72 -10.41 1.93 5.04
C GLU A 72 -9.67 3.05 4.29
N GLU A 73 -8.75 3.75 4.96
CA GLU A 73 -7.89 4.76 4.33
C GLU A 73 -6.95 4.12 3.32
N LEU A 74 -6.28 3.01 3.70
CA LEU A 74 -5.41 2.25 2.79
C LEU A 74 -6.20 1.66 1.62
N ARG A 75 -7.39 1.12 1.88
CA ARG A 75 -8.28 0.53 0.87
C ARG A 75 -8.69 1.58 -0.18
N GLU A 76 -9.12 2.75 0.26
CA GLU A 76 -9.48 3.86 -0.62
C GLU A 76 -8.27 4.34 -1.44
N ALA A 77 -7.10 4.45 -0.82
CA ALA A 77 -5.85 4.84 -1.48
C ALA A 77 -5.47 3.89 -2.62
N VAL A 78 -5.48 2.58 -2.34
CA VAL A 78 -5.13 1.55 -3.32
C VAL A 78 -6.17 1.52 -4.45
N ALA A 79 -7.46 1.66 -4.12
CA ALA A 79 -8.52 1.76 -5.11
C ALA A 79 -8.36 3.00 -6.00
N ASN A 80 -8.03 4.16 -5.44
CA ASN A 80 -7.81 5.38 -6.21
C ASN A 80 -6.58 5.30 -7.12
N LEU A 81 -5.50 4.64 -6.68
CA LEU A 81 -4.31 4.43 -7.51
C LEU A 81 -4.60 3.54 -8.72
N PHE A 82 -5.26 2.40 -8.50
CA PHE A 82 -5.41 1.38 -9.54
C PHE A 82 -6.72 1.48 -10.31
N ASN A 83 -7.79 1.93 -9.68
CA ASN A 83 -9.15 1.99 -10.23
C ASN A 83 -9.82 3.36 -9.90
N PRO A 84 -9.20 4.49 -10.29
CA PRO A 84 -9.71 5.80 -9.89
C PRO A 84 -11.16 6.03 -10.36
N PRO A 85 -12.04 6.57 -9.50
CA PRO A 85 -13.41 6.86 -9.88
C PRO A 85 -13.46 8.02 -10.89
N PRO A 86 -14.43 8.02 -11.82
CA PRO A 86 -14.64 9.16 -12.72
C PRO A 86 -14.85 10.47 -11.94
N PRO A 87 -14.35 11.63 -12.44
CA PRO A 87 -13.73 11.84 -13.75
C PRO A 87 -12.21 11.62 -13.78
N ASN A 88 -11.61 11.06 -12.72
CA ASN A 88 -10.16 10.87 -12.65
C ASN A 88 -9.71 9.84 -13.70
N GLN A 89 -8.59 10.12 -14.35
CA GLN A 89 -8.01 9.22 -15.34
C GLN A 89 -6.97 8.33 -14.66
N PRO A 90 -6.92 7.03 -14.98
CA PRO A 90 -5.87 6.18 -14.45
C PRO A 90 -4.50 6.61 -14.95
N PRO A 91 -3.45 6.49 -14.12
CA PRO A 91 -2.09 6.72 -14.55
C PRO A 91 -1.66 5.64 -15.55
N GLU A 92 -0.67 5.95 -16.38
CA GLU A 92 -0.04 4.93 -17.25
C GLU A 92 0.76 3.92 -16.39
N THR A 93 1.53 4.43 -15.40
CA THR A 93 2.18 3.61 -14.36
C THR A 93 1.60 3.84 -12.96
N GLY A 94 1.21 2.78 -12.27
CA GLY A 94 0.85 2.82 -10.84
C GLY A 94 1.92 2.11 -10.00
N LEU A 95 2.52 2.82 -9.05
CA LEU A 95 3.46 2.26 -8.08
C LEU A 95 2.81 2.19 -6.70
N PHE A 96 2.82 1.02 -6.08
CA PHE A 96 2.44 0.85 -4.69
C PHE A 96 3.63 0.34 -3.88
N PHE A 97 4.08 1.14 -2.92
CA PHE A 97 5.07 0.77 -1.93
C PHE A 97 4.40 0.63 -0.56
N PHE A 98 4.70 -0.46 0.14
CA PHE A 98 4.29 -0.68 1.52
C PHE A 98 5.49 -1.12 2.35
N SER A 99 5.70 -0.48 3.51
CA SER A 99 6.59 -0.95 4.57
C SER A 99 5.83 -1.02 5.89
N GLY A 100 5.92 -2.17 6.56
CA GLY A 100 5.19 -2.41 7.81
C GLY A 100 5.10 -3.89 8.19
N HIS A 101 4.19 -4.21 9.10
CA HIS A 101 3.91 -5.61 9.44
C HIS A 101 3.10 -6.30 8.33
N GLY A 102 3.42 -7.56 8.12
CA GLY A 102 2.61 -8.48 7.34
C GLY A 102 2.27 -9.69 8.20
N CYS A 103 1.03 -10.18 8.12
CA CYS A 103 0.63 -11.38 8.85
C CYS A 103 -0.13 -12.35 7.95
N ARG A 104 0.07 -13.65 8.19
CA ARG A 104 -0.71 -14.72 7.57
C ARG A 104 -1.80 -15.17 8.53
N GLN A 105 -3.01 -15.34 8.03
CA GLN A 105 -4.14 -15.80 8.81
C GLN A 105 -5.09 -16.66 7.98
N GLU A 106 -5.75 -17.62 8.62
CA GLU A 106 -6.87 -18.34 8.02
C GLU A 106 -8.18 -17.56 8.20
N VAL A 107 -8.84 -17.26 7.09
CA VAL A 107 -10.17 -16.62 7.04
C VAL A 107 -11.07 -17.49 6.16
N ASP A 108 -12.23 -17.89 6.70
CA ASP A 108 -13.20 -18.76 6.01
C ASP A 108 -12.60 -20.06 5.42
N GLY A 109 -11.64 -20.66 6.14
CA GLY A 109 -10.96 -21.90 5.72
C GLY A 109 -9.93 -21.70 4.60
N GLN A 110 -9.60 -20.45 4.26
CA GLN A 110 -8.58 -20.10 3.29
C GLN A 110 -7.46 -19.28 3.96
N GLN A 111 -6.21 -19.64 3.67
CA GLN A 111 -5.07 -18.85 4.10
C GLN A 111 -5.01 -17.55 3.27
N ASP A 112 -4.89 -16.42 3.96
CA ASP A 112 -4.67 -15.11 3.37
C ASP A 112 -3.51 -14.40 4.08
N VAL A 113 -2.98 -13.37 3.43
CA VAL A 113 -1.90 -12.53 3.95
C VAL A 113 -2.38 -11.09 3.96
N PHE A 114 -2.08 -10.38 5.03
CA PHE A 114 -2.55 -9.02 5.27
C PHE A 114 -1.37 -8.08 5.40
N LEU A 115 -1.48 -6.90 4.79
CA LEU A 115 -0.71 -5.72 5.14
C LEU A 115 -1.35 -5.12 6.40
N VAL A 116 -0.67 -5.23 7.55
CA VAL A 116 -1.26 -4.91 8.84
C VAL A 116 -1.40 -3.39 9.00
N THR A 117 -2.62 -2.93 9.27
CA THR A 117 -2.95 -1.53 9.51
C THR A 117 -2.99 -1.20 11.00
N SER A 118 -2.92 0.09 11.35
CA SER A 118 -2.88 0.55 12.73
C SER A 118 -4.18 0.33 13.51
N ASP A 119 -5.28 0.07 12.80
CA ASP A 119 -6.58 -0.32 13.36
C ASP A 119 -6.82 -1.84 13.33
N ALA A 120 -5.78 -2.65 13.07
CA ALA A 120 -5.86 -4.09 13.21
C ALA A 120 -6.32 -4.46 14.63
N PHE A 121 -7.23 -5.41 14.72
CA PHE A 121 -7.73 -5.95 15.96
C PHE A 121 -7.86 -7.48 15.84
N PRO A 122 -6.73 -8.22 15.96
CA PRO A 122 -6.71 -9.67 15.71
C PRO A 122 -7.70 -10.46 16.56
N ASP A 123 -7.96 -10.02 17.80
CA ASP A 123 -8.88 -10.66 18.73
C ASP A 123 -10.33 -10.73 18.20
N VAL A 124 -10.70 -9.83 17.28
CA VAL A 124 -12.01 -9.80 16.62
C VAL A 124 -11.91 -10.10 15.12
N GLY A 125 -10.76 -10.58 14.64
CA GLY A 125 -10.57 -11.00 13.26
C GLY A 125 -10.28 -9.88 12.26
N ILE A 126 -9.84 -8.71 12.72
CA ILE A 126 -9.44 -7.60 11.85
C ILE A 126 -7.91 -7.58 11.77
N TYR A 127 -7.34 -7.80 10.59
CA TYR A 127 -5.88 -7.95 10.42
C TYR A 127 -5.23 -6.84 9.59
N GLY A 128 -5.99 -6.14 8.77
CA GLY A 128 -5.51 -5.11 7.85
C GLY A 128 -5.94 -5.38 6.41
N TYR A 129 -5.14 -4.91 5.45
CA TYR A 129 -5.49 -4.95 4.02
C TYR A 129 -5.09 -6.30 3.39
N PRO A 130 -6.04 -7.11 2.87
CA PRO A 130 -5.74 -8.43 2.32
C PRO A 130 -4.95 -8.35 0.99
N LEU A 131 -3.90 -9.16 0.85
CA LEU A 131 -3.13 -9.25 -0.41
C LEU A 131 -3.96 -9.82 -1.56
N ARG A 132 -4.94 -10.68 -1.27
CA ARG A 132 -5.91 -11.12 -2.28
C ARG A 132 -6.67 -9.96 -2.89
N GLU A 133 -7.07 -9.00 -2.06
CA GLU A 133 -7.77 -7.81 -2.51
C GLU A 133 -6.86 -6.92 -3.35
N LEU A 134 -5.59 -6.75 -2.95
CA LEU A 134 -4.57 -6.08 -3.77
C LEU A 134 -4.50 -6.71 -5.17
N GLY A 135 -4.41 -8.04 -5.22
CA GLY A 135 -4.38 -8.79 -6.48
C GLY A 135 -5.62 -8.55 -7.35
N GLN A 136 -6.81 -8.48 -6.74
CA GLN A 136 -8.05 -8.17 -7.44
C GLN A 136 -8.06 -6.74 -8.00
N GLN A 137 -7.66 -5.74 -7.19
CA GLN A 137 -7.55 -4.35 -7.63
C GLN A 137 -6.64 -4.21 -8.85
N ILE A 138 -5.49 -4.88 -8.82
CA ILE A 138 -4.51 -4.89 -9.92
C ILE A 138 -5.07 -5.60 -11.17
N ALA A 139 -5.74 -6.73 -10.98
CA ALA A 139 -6.28 -7.53 -12.08
C ALA A 139 -7.38 -6.78 -12.86
N THR A 140 -8.24 -6.02 -12.18
CA THR A 140 -9.32 -5.25 -12.83
C THR A 140 -8.91 -3.84 -13.25
N SER A 141 -7.73 -3.39 -12.84
CA SER A 141 -7.26 -2.03 -13.09
C SER A 141 -7.11 -1.68 -14.58
N PRO A 142 -7.38 -0.45 -15.02
CA PRO A 142 -7.00 0.04 -16.34
C PRO A 142 -5.50 0.42 -16.48
N VAL A 143 -4.75 0.53 -15.38
CA VAL A 143 -3.32 0.91 -15.37
C VAL A 143 -2.48 -0.10 -16.16
N LYS A 144 -1.58 0.39 -17.01
CA LYS A 144 -0.80 -0.42 -17.97
C LYS A 144 0.52 -0.92 -17.41
N GLN A 145 1.14 -0.17 -16.51
CA GLN A 145 2.41 -0.51 -15.88
C GLN A 145 2.21 -0.54 -14.37
N VAL A 146 2.35 -1.70 -13.75
CA VAL A 146 2.08 -1.88 -12.31
C VAL A 146 3.38 -2.25 -11.61
N VAL A 147 3.76 -1.43 -10.63
CA VAL A 147 4.92 -1.68 -9.76
C VAL A 147 4.41 -1.93 -8.35
N ILE A 148 4.64 -3.11 -7.80
CA ILE A 148 4.31 -3.44 -6.42
C ILE A 148 5.60 -3.70 -5.66
N TRP A 149 5.80 -2.98 -4.57
CA TRP A 149 6.95 -3.12 -3.69
C TRP A 149 6.47 -3.31 -2.26
N LEU A 150 6.59 -4.53 -1.74
CA LEU A 150 6.18 -4.88 -0.39
C LEU A 150 7.39 -5.20 0.47
N ASP A 151 7.62 -4.37 1.48
CA ASP A 151 8.61 -4.55 2.54
C ASP A 151 7.90 -4.94 3.85
N CYS A 152 7.47 -6.20 3.91
CA CYS A 152 6.83 -6.78 5.07
C CYS A 152 7.03 -8.29 5.12
N CYS A 153 6.79 -8.90 6.30
CA CYS A 153 6.73 -10.35 6.43
C CYS A 153 5.68 -10.95 5.48
N TYR A 154 5.97 -12.13 4.94
CA TYR A 154 5.11 -12.85 3.99
C TYR A 154 4.81 -12.11 2.69
N SER A 155 5.52 -11.02 2.37
CA SER A 155 5.34 -10.25 1.13
C SER A 155 5.46 -11.10 -0.15
N GLY A 156 6.31 -12.14 -0.12
CA GLY A 156 6.48 -13.07 -1.23
C GLY A 156 5.23 -13.87 -1.59
N GLU A 157 4.25 -14.00 -0.69
CA GLU A 157 2.96 -14.65 -0.97
C GLU A 157 2.12 -13.91 -1.99
N LEU A 158 2.41 -12.63 -2.25
CA LEU A 158 1.77 -11.93 -3.36
C LEU A 158 1.93 -12.71 -4.68
N LEU A 159 3.07 -13.38 -4.90
CA LEU A 159 3.32 -14.16 -6.12
C LEU A 159 2.37 -15.35 -6.26
N SER A 160 1.95 -15.97 -5.15
CA SER A 160 1.00 -17.09 -5.15
C SER A 160 -0.44 -16.63 -5.33
N LEU A 161 -0.74 -15.37 -4.95
CA LEU A 161 -2.04 -14.71 -5.03
C LEU A 161 -2.29 -13.94 -6.33
N LEU A 162 -1.28 -13.85 -7.19
CA LEU A 162 -1.35 -13.27 -8.54
C LEU A 162 -1.41 -14.31 -9.68
N PRO A 163 -2.09 -15.48 -9.60
CA PRO A 163 -2.14 -16.41 -10.73
C PRO A 163 -2.93 -15.85 -11.93
N PHE A 164 -3.48 -14.63 -11.82
CA PHE A 164 -4.34 -13.99 -12.81
C PHE A 164 -3.73 -12.72 -13.41
N ILE A 165 -2.41 -12.51 -13.36
CA ILE A 165 -1.76 -11.33 -13.96
C ILE A 165 -2.20 -11.19 -15.44
N PRO A 166 -2.98 -10.14 -15.79
CA PRO A 166 -3.33 -9.88 -17.18
C PRO A 166 -2.08 -9.72 -18.06
N THR A 167 -2.05 -10.41 -19.20
CA THR A 167 -0.90 -10.37 -20.12
C THR A 167 -0.79 -9.09 -20.93
N ASP A 168 -1.81 -8.21 -20.87
CA ASP A 168 -1.85 -6.91 -21.56
C ASP A 168 -1.24 -5.76 -20.75
N LYS A 169 -0.58 -6.08 -19.63
CA LYS A 169 0.03 -5.14 -18.70
C LYS A 169 1.48 -5.52 -18.39
N ALA A 170 2.30 -4.54 -18.06
CA ALA A 170 3.66 -4.74 -17.57
C ALA A 170 3.68 -4.74 -16.04
N TYR A 171 4.47 -5.66 -15.45
CA TYR A 171 4.56 -5.82 -14.00
C TYR A 171 6.00 -5.79 -13.52
N CYS A 172 6.23 -5.10 -12.40
CA CYS A 172 7.42 -5.23 -11.58
C CYS A 172 6.98 -5.53 -10.15
N LEU A 173 7.36 -6.69 -9.62
CA LEU A 173 7.01 -7.12 -8.27
C LEU A 173 8.31 -7.25 -7.47
N ILE A 174 8.39 -6.51 -6.37
CA ILE A 174 9.53 -6.46 -5.47
C ILE A 174 9.03 -6.86 -4.08
N THR A 175 9.57 -7.95 -3.53
CA THR A 175 9.19 -8.44 -2.20
C THR A 175 10.43 -8.56 -1.32
N ALA A 176 10.33 -8.09 -0.07
CA ALA A 176 11.43 -8.21 0.89
C ALA A 176 11.65 -9.64 1.38
N THR A 177 10.63 -10.49 1.32
CA THR A 177 10.71 -11.91 1.71
C THR A 177 10.27 -12.85 0.58
N ARG A 178 10.66 -14.13 0.70
CA ARG A 178 10.10 -15.23 -0.11
C ARG A 178 8.69 -15.61 0.38
N SER A 179 7.95 -16.33 -0.47
CA SER A 179 6.77 -17.13 -0.09
C SER A 179 7.20 -18.35 0.73
#